data_AF-A0A955KQ15-F1
#
_entry.id   AF-A0A955KQ15-F1
#
_cell.length_a   1.000
_cell.length_b   1.000
_cell.length_c   1.000
_cell.angle_alpha   90.00
_cell.angle_beta   90.00
_cell.angle_gamma   90.00
#
_symmetry.space_group_name_H-M   'P 1'
#
loop_
_entity.id
_entity.type
_entity.pdbx_description
1 polymer ?
#
loop_
_entity_poly.entity_id
_entity_poly.type
_entity_poly.pdbx_seq_one_letter_code
_entity_poly.pdbx_strand_id
1 'polypeptide(L)'
;MAREYRKRRPASTPELREQQLISDAMDFAEEQIRKGTASSQIVTHFLKEGSPRAELEREKLRQENEKLRAQVMQLASAKRVEELYDEAIKAMRMYSGNYEEEEIDDYDY
;
A
#
# COMPACT_ATOMS: atom_id res chain seq x y z
N MET A 1 -5.97 25.85 -27.39
CA MET A 1 -5.25 24.67 -27.94
C MET A 1 -6.03 23.43 -27.56
N ALA A 2 -6.63 22.74 -28.53
CA ALA A 2 -7.27 21.44 -28.28
C ALA A 2 -6.16 20.42 -27.98
N ARG A 3 -6.21 19.76 -26.81
CA ARG A 3 -5.33 18.63 -26.53
C ARG A 3 -5.63 17.54 -27.56
N GLU A 4 -4.64 17.20 -28.38
CA GLU A 4 -4.71 16.02 -29.23
C GLU A 4 -4.96 14.79 -28.34
N TYR A 5 -6.10 14.13 -28.55
CA TYR A 5 -6.40 12.85 -27.91
C TYR A 5 -5.47 11.80 -28.50
N ARG A 6 -4.24 11.69 -27.97
CA ARG A 6 -3.35 10.58 -28.28
C ARG A 6 -4.07 9.30 -27.90
N LYS A 7 -4.34 8.45 -28.89
CA LYS A 7 -4.95 7.13 -28.71
C LYS A 7 -4.08 6.34 -27.71
N ARG A 8 -4.48 6.33 -26.43
CA ARG A 8 -3.77 5.60 -25.38
C ARG A 8 -3.88 4.12 -25.69
N ARG A 9 -2.81 3.36 -25.45
CA ARG A 9 -2.86 1.89 -25.59
C ARG A 9 -3.91 1.37 -24.60
N PRO A 10 -4.78 0.44 -25.03
CA PRO A 10 -5.78 -0.14 -24.13
C PRO A 10 -5.10 -0.80 -22.94
N ALA A 11 -5.71 -0.69 -21.76
CA ALA A 11 -5.21 -1.32 -20.54
C ALA A 11 -5.12 -2.84 -20.69
N SER A 12 -4.04 -3.41 -20.17
CA SER A 12 -3.78 -4.86 -20.19
C SER A 12 -4.35 -5.59 -18.98
N THR A 13 -4.78 -4.87 -17.93
CA THR A 13 -5.41 -5.44 -16.73
C THR A 13 -6.64 -4.63 -16.31
N PRO A 14 -7.55 -5.20 -15.52
CA PRO A 14 -8.72 -4.49 -14.98
C PRO A 14 -8.35 -3.24 -14.16
N GLU A 15 -7.30 -3.31 -13.34
CA GLU A 15 -6.85 -2.21 -12.48
C GLU A 15 -6.30 -1.05 -13.31
N LEU A 16 -5.51 -1.38 -14.34
CA LEU A 16 -5.03 -0.39 -15.30
C LEU A 16 -6.19 0.25 -16.06
N ARG A 17 -7.27 -0.52 -16.33
CA ARG A 17 -8.46 0.01 -17.01
C ARG A 17 -9.20 1.00 -16.13
N GLU A 18 -9.33 0.70 -14.84
CA GLU A 18 -9.93 1.61 -13.85
C GLU A 18 -9.14 2.92 -13.78
N GLN A 19 -7.81 2.86 -13.67
CA GLN A 19 -6.96 4.04 -13.64
C GLN A 19 -7.10 4.91 -14.90
N GLN A 20 -7.24 4.28 -16.08
CA GLN A 20 -7.52 5.01 -17.33
C GLN A 20 -8.86 5.75 -17.26
N LEU A 21 -9.92 5.09 -16.81
CA LEU A 21 -11.24 5.70 -16.70
C LEU A 21 -11.27 6.85 -15.69
N ILE A 22 -10.55 6.71 -14.56
CA ILE A 22 -10.40 7.78 -13.57
C ILE A 22 -9.67 8.97 -14.19
N SER A 23 -8.57 8.75 -14.92
CA SER A 23 -7.87 9.83 -15.62
C SER A 23 -8.77 10.56 -16.61
N ASP A 24 -9.55 9.83 -17.41
CA ASP A 24 -10.43 10.43 -18.42
C ASP A 24 -11.56 11.23 -17.74
N ALA A 25 -12.09 10.73 -16.61
CA ALA A 25 -13.09 11.45 -15.81
C ALA A 25 -12.53 12.75 -15.20
N MET A 26 -11.27 12.73 -14.75
CA MET A 26 -10.58 13.92 -14.23
C MET A 26 -10.36 14.98 -15.31
N ASP A 27 -9.89 14.57 -16.49
CA ASP A 27 -9.73 15.47 -17.65
C ASP A 27 -11.08 16.09 -18.06
N PHE A 28 -12.16 15.29 -18.07
CA PHE A 28 -13.51 15.77 -18.33
C PHE A 28 -13.97 16.80 -17.28
N ALA A 29 -13.78 16.50 -15.99
CA ALA A 29 -14.15 17.42 -14.92
C ALA A 29 -13.37 18.74 -14.99
N GLU A 30 -12.07 18.69 -15.30
CA GLU A 30 -11.24 19.88 -15.52
C GLU A 30 -11.80 20.75 -16.66
N GLU A 31 -12.15 20.13 -17.79
CA GLU A 31 -12.71 20.85 -18.94
C GLU A 31 -14.05 21.52 -18.60
N GLN A 32 -14.93 20.82 -17.88
CA GLN A 32 -16.23 21.36 -17.45
C GLN A 32 -16.06 22.53 -16.47
N ILE A 33 -15.12 22.43 -15.52
CA ILE A 33 -14.84 23.50 -14.56
C ILE A 33 -14.31 24.73 -15.29
N ARG A 34 -13.36 24.56 -16.22
CA ARG A 34 -12.79 25.68 -17.00
C ARG A 34 -13.82 26.38 -17.88
N LYS A 35 -14.75 25.63 -18.47
CA LYS A 35 -15.85 26.17 -19.28
C LYS A 35 -16.97 26.78 -18.44
N GLY A 36 -16.99 26.57 -17.13
CA GLY A 36 -18.08 27.01 -16.24
C GLY A 36 -19.37 26.19 -16.39
N THR A 37 -19.32 25.02 -17.02
CA THR A 37 -20.47 24.12 -17.26
C THR A 37 -20.49 22.92 -16.31
N ALA A 38 -19.59 22.90 -15.32
CA ALA A 38 -19.53 21.83 -14.33
C ALA A 38 -20.81 21.73 -13.50
N SER A 39 -21.25 20.49 -13.27
CA SER A 39 -22.33 20.19 -12.33
C SER A 39 -21.92 20.55 -10.89
N SER A 40 -22.88 20.91 -10.05
CA SER A 40 -22.68 21.22 -8.63
C SER A 40 -22.00 20.08 -7.88
N GLN A 41 -22.25 18.82 -8.26
CA GLN A 41 -21.58 17.64 -7.70
C GLN A 41 -20.06 17.68 -7.91
N ILE A 42 -19.62 18.02 -9.13
CA ILE A 42 -18.20 18.08 -9.51
C ILE A 42 -17.52 19.20 -8.72
N VAL A 43 -18.13 20.38 -8.71
CA VAL A 43 -17.61 21.54 -7.98
C VAL A 43 -17.50 21.24 -6.48
N THR A 44 -18.55 20.65 -5.89
CA THR A 44 -18.56 20.29 -4.46
C THR A 44 -17.48 19.26 -4.13
N HIS A 45 -17.27 18.25 -4.98
CA HIS A 45 -16.21 17.25 -4.78
C HIS A 45 -14.84 17.93 -4.69
N PHE A 46 -14.47 18.75 -5.68
CA PHE A 46 -13.16 19.41 -5.69
C PHE A 46 -12.98 20.47 -4.60
N LEU A 47 -14.05 21.17 -4.20
CA LEU A 47 -13.99 22.10 -3.07
C LEU A 47 -13.76 21.37 -1.74
N LYS A 48 -14.36 20.19 -1.55
CA LYS A 48 -14.11 19.35 -0.37
C LYS A 48 -12.67 18.82 -0.39
N GLU A 49 -12.21 18.31 -1.53
CA GLU A 49 -10.84 17.81 -1.71
C GLU A 49 -9.78 18.89 -1.49
N GLY A 50 -10.04 20.13 -1.94
CA GLY A 50 -9.13 21.27 -1.74
C GLY A 50 -9.22 21.93 -0.36
N SER A 51 -10.07 21.44 0.54
CA SER A 51 -10.21 22.03 1.87
C SER A 51 -9.00 21.71 2.76
N PRO A 52 -8.62 22.60 3.70
CA PRO A 52 -7.56 22.32 4.68
C PRO A 52 -7.81 21.04 5.50
N ARG A 53 -9.10 20.70 5.71
CA ARG A 53 -9.50 19.47 6.39
C ARG A 53 -9.07 18.23 5.60
N ALA A 54 -9.25 18.24 4.28
CA ALA A 54 -8.84 17.12 3.42
C ALA A 54 -7.31 16.96 3.38
N GLU A 55 -6.54 18.05 3.48
CA GLU A 55 -5.09 17.98 3.60
C GLU A 55 -4.65 17.30 4.90
N LEU A 56 -5.23 17.70 6.03
CA LEU A 56 -4.96 17.09 7.34
C LEU A 56 -5.38 15.61 7.39
N GLU A 57 -6.51 15.28 6.77
CA GLU A 57 -7.00 13.90 6.69
C GLU A 57 -6.07 13.02 5.83
N ARG A 58 -5.61 13.53 4.68
CA ARG A 58 -4.61 12.86 3.85
C ARG A 58 -3.29 12.65 4.60
N GLU A 59 -2.84 13.64 5.35
CA GLU A 59 -1.61 13.54 6.14
C GLU A 59 -1.75 12.51 7.27
N LYS A 60 -2.87 12.51 7.98
CA LYS A 60 -3.15 11.49 9.00
C LYS A 60 -3.12 10.08 8.41
N LEU A 61 -3.74 9.86 7.26
CA LEU A 61 -3.74 8.56 6.58
C LEU A 61 -2.32 8.13 6.14
N ARG A 62 -1.47 9.07 5.72
CA ARG A 62 -0.06 8.77 5.40
C ARG A 62 0.71 8.32 6.64
N GLN A 63 0.60 9.07 7.73
CA GLN A 63 1.26 8.75 9.00
C GLN A 63 0.78 7.40 9.56
N GLU A 64 -0.51 7.10 9.42
CA GLU A 64 -1.07 5.80 9.82
C GLU A 64 -0.50 4.65 8.98
N ASN A 65 -0.37 4.83 7.65
CA ASN A 65 0.30 3.86 6.79
C ASN A 65 1.78 3.67 7.16
N GLU A 66 2.50 4.75 7.47
CA GLU A 66 3.89 4.67 7.92
C GLU A 66 4.02 3.94 9.25
N LYS A 67 3.15 4.23 10.21
CA LYS A 67 3.09 3.52 11.48
C LYS A 67 2.84 2.04 11.29
N LEU A 68 1.86 1.67 10.45
CA LEU A 68 1.57 0.26 10.13
C LEU A 68 2.77 -0.43 9.49
N ARG A 69 3.45 0.22 8.55
CA ARG A 69 4.69 -0.30 7.96
C ARG A 69 5.79 -0.50 9.00
N ALA A 70 5.98 0.48 9.90
CA ALA A 70 6.96 0.37 10.98
C ALA A 70 6.63 -0.79 11.93
N GLN A 71 5.35 -0.99 12.26
CA GLN A 71 4.90 -2.13 13.06
C GLN A 71 5.17 -3.47 12.36
N VAL A 72 4.88 -3.58 11.06
CA VAL A 72 5.21 -4.78 10.28
C VAL A 72 6.72 -5.06 10.29
N MET A 73 7.55 -4.02 10.11
CA MET A 73 9.01 -4.16 10.17
C MET A 73 9.51 -4.56 11.57
N GLN A 74 8.93 -4.00 12.63
CA GLN A 74 9.26 -4.39 14.01
C GLN A 74 8.91 -5.87 14.28
N LEU A 75 7.72 -6.31 13.86
CA LEU A 75 7.31 -7.70 13.99
C LEU A 75 8.20 -8.66 13.18
N ALA A 76 8.54 -8.27 11.94
CA ALA A 76 9.46 -9.05 11.11
C ALA A 76 10.88 -9.10 11.71
N SER A 77 11.35 -8.00 12.31
CA SER A 77 12.64 -7.96 13.01
C SER A 77 12.63 -8.81 14.27
N ALA A 78 11.55 -8.79 15.04
CA ALA A 78 11.41 -9.62 16.24
C ALA A 78 11.49 -11.11 15.88
N LYS A 79 10.77 -11.53 14.83
CA LYS A 79 10.82 -12.91 14.31
C LYS A 79 12.25 -13.30 13.87
N ARG A 80 12.94 -12.42 13.14
CA ARG A 80 14.33 -12.68 12.72
C ARG A 80 15.29 -12.82 13.91
N VAL A 81 15.10 -12.03 14.96
CA VAL A 81 15.92 -12.12 16.17
C VAL A 81 15.65 -13.43 16.91
N GLU A 82 14.39 -13.86 17.00
CA GLU A 82 14.00 -15.16 17.54
C GLU A 82 14.68 -16.32 16.78
N GLU A 83 14.60 -16.31 15.44
CA GLU A 83 15.26 -17.31 14.58
C GLU A 83 16.79 -17.36 14.81
N LEU A 84 17.45 -16.20 14.95
CA LEU A 84 18.89 -16.12 15.23
C LEU A 84 19.25 -16.66 16.62
N TYR A 85 18.42 -16.42 17.64
CA TYR A 85 18.64 -16.97 18.98
C TYR A 85 18.48 -18.50 18.98
N ASP A 86 17.47 -19.03 18.30
CA ASP A 86 17.28 -20.46 18.15
C ASP A 86 18.46 -21.13 17.43
N GLU A 87 18.95 -20.52 16.35
CA GLU A 87 20.13 -21.00 15.62
C GLU A 87 21.38 -20.97 16.51
N ALA A 88 21.60 -19.88 17.26
CA ALA A 88 22.73 -19.76 18.17
C ALA A 88 22.68 -20.81 19.30
N ILE A 89 21.51 -21.05 19.88
CA ILE A 89 21.31 -22.09 20.90
C ILE A 89 21.60 -23.48 20.31
N LYS A 90 21.06 -23.79 19.12
CA LYS A 90 21.33 -25.04 18.42
C LYS A 90 22.84 -25.24 18.16
N ALA A 91 23.51 -24.22 17.64
CA ALA A 91 24.96 -24.26 17.40
C ALA A 91 25.78 -24.46 18.68
N MET A 92 25.40 -23.80 19.78
CA MET A 92 26.05 -23.97 21.09
C MET A 92 25.84 -25.39 21.67
N ARG A 93 24.64 -25.98 21.52
CA ARG A 93 24.37 -27.37 21.91
C ARG A 93 25.17 -28.38 21.10
N MET A 94 25.24 -28.19 19.78
CA MET A 94 26.05 -29.04 18.89
C MET A 94 27.54 -28.99 19.27
N TYR A 95 28.06 -27.79 19.58
CA TYR A 95 29.47 -27.62 19.97
C TYR A 95 29.78 -28.19 21.37
N SER A 96 28.82 -28.19 22.30
CA SER A 96 29.01 -28.79 23.63
C SER A 96 28.99 -30.32 23.63
N GLY A 97 28.82 -30.96 22.46
CA GLY A 97 28.84 -32.40 22.27
C GLY A 97 27.52 -33.09 22.67
N ASN A 98 26.45 -32.31 22.89
CA ASN A 98 25.14 -32.82 23.22
C ASN A 98 24.33 -33.00 21.92
N TYR A 99 24.48 -34.15 21.27
CA TYR A 99 23.62 -34.55 20.15
C TYR A 99 22.29 -35.02 20.74
N GLU A 100 21.33 -34.11 20.87
CA GLU A 100 19.93 -34.53 20.99
C GLU A 100 19.55 -35.13 19.63
N GLU A 101 19.29 -36.45 19.60
CA GLU A 101 18.53 -37.09 18.52
C GLU A 101 17.30 -36.22 18.28
N GLU A 102 17.10 -35.76 17.04
CA GLU A 102 15.90 -35.01 16.67
C GLU A 102 14.69 -35.87 17.03
N GLU A 103 14.00 -35.56 18.14
CA GLU A 103 12.65 -36.05 18.37
C GLU A 103 11.81 -35.41 17.25
N ILE A 104 11.52 -36.24 16.24
CA ILE A 104 10.49 -35.99 15.25
C ILE A 104 9.21 -35.75 16.04
N ASP A 105 8.78 -34.50 16.09
CA ASP A 105 7.53 -34.08 16.72
C ASP A 105 6.36 -34.60 15.87
N ASP A 106 6.05 -35.88 16.03
CA ASP A 106 4.96 -36.58 15.37
C ASP A 106 3.66 -36.28 16.15
N TYR A 107 3.16 -35.05 16.02
CA TYR A 107 1.83 -34.65 16.47
C TYR A 107 0.94 -34.25 15.29
N ASP A 108 0.51 -35.26 14.53
CA ASP A 108 -0.74 -35.21 13.77
C ASP A 108 -1.83 -35.94 14.60
N TYR A 109 -2.73 -35.17 15.25
CA TYR A 109 -4.14 -35.56 15.48
C TYR A 109 -5.05 -34.36 15.79
#